data_AF-A0A3C1JD36-F1
#
_entry.id   AF-A0A3C1JD36-F1
#
_cell.length_a   1.000
_cell.length_b   1.000
_cell.length_c   1.000
_cell.angle_alpha   90.00
_cell.angle_beta   90.00
_cell.angle_gamma   90.00
#
_symmetry.space_group_name_H-M   'P 1'
#
loop_
_entity.id
_entity.type
_entity.pdbx_description
1 polymer ?
#
loop_
_entity_poly.entity_id
_entity_poly.type
_entity_poly.pdbx_seq_one_letter_code
_entity_poly.pdbx_strand_id
1 'polypeptide(L)'
;MTKQPATKITKGDKTRQRILDATVELMAEKGPDAVSMREISAKLKITKPVLYYYFKDKDELIKATFLEGTKHFQELQDHISKPGLTLEQRLEKIFSNHLEFIRRYPDMPKCALKIMASPTDSVLSAMARELKQRNRSALRVMMEKEILPRHGADNIIHMISAVIGYFMIEARENGVASLDKGLPGRLSRLICAGARHMKALAAALALSGLLAQVALAAPLDLTVDGAVSAALRNNATMLNAESSRGIYKEKVTEYWGSVYPQLSASLTYTNYLSKPNVALLGSKTDNVYTGSLDLNQVIWAGGKVANAIKMARIYSDASDEQYKTARNAITKAVKQLYYYVLLAKDMTGIQAETLDLARQHLGMIESQYRQGVASDLAVLRQQVEVSNTQPALTQARNLYEEGLIELKNLLGLDPETEVSLAGGLDCAAQVPSDASPLYAKALAARPEYKNLKQQLDLAGRMVSIERAAHLPYLGAYASRQYYGATNDAFPSSDDRTWSTVAGLQLSVPLFAGGATSSKVRQAELQADIARNNLAELERKIKIEVKKAWLGGREAEERLASQTTAVEQARKALSATEVRFKNGLASQLDLNDATLALNRSQTLYTQAKHDVCSADAELKWTLGE
;
A
#
# COMPACT_ATOMS: atom_id res chain seq x y z
N MET A 1 7.22 49.71 27.06
CA MET A 1 8.51 49.00 27.18
C MET A 1 9.09 49.27 28.55
N THR A 2 8.73 48.47 29.54
CA THR A 2 9.44 48.38 30.82
C THR A 2 10.62 47.42 30.60
N LYS A 3 11.85 47.93 30.60
CA LYS A 3 13.08 47.12 30.51
C LYS A 3 13.20 46.28 31.78
N GLN A 4 13.01 44.96 31.67
CA GLN A 4 13.53 44.04 32.68
C GLN A 4 15.07 44.10 32.68
N PRO A 5 15.72 44.03 33.86
CA PRO A 5 17.17 44.07 33.96
C PRO A 5 17.79 42.78 33.39
N ALA A 6 18.86 42.92 32.59
CA ALA A 6 19.59 41.80 32.01
C ALA A 6 20.26 40.96 33.11
N THR A 7 19.84 39.70 33.24
CA THR A 7 20.43 38.70 34.14
C THR A 7 21.89 38.46 33.78
N LYS A 8 22.81 38.57 34.74
CA LYS A 8 24.24 38.27 34.55
C LYS A 8 24.43 36.77 34.25
N ILE A 9 24.83 36.44 33.02
CA ILE A 9 25.12 35.06 32.59
C ILE A 9 26.36 34.53 33.32
N THR A 10 26.23 33.45 34.09
CA THR A 10 27.34 32.86 34.85
C THR A 10 28.27 32.01 33.96
N LYS A 11 29.46 31.66 34.46
CA LYS A 11 30.37 30.72 33.76
C LYS A 11 29.77 29.31 33.61
N GLY A 12 28.92 28.91 34.57
CA GLY A 12 28.14 27.67 34.51
C GLY A 12 27.14 27.68 33.35
N ASP A 13 26.42 28.78 33.16
CA ASP A 13 25.44 28.92 32.07
C ASP A 13 26.09 28.83 30.69
N LYS A 14 27.26 29.44 30.51
CA LYS A 14 28.04 29.33 29.26
C LYS A 14 28.50 27.91 28.98
N THR A 15 28.84 27.15 30.02
CA THR A 15 29.29 25.77 29.87
C THR A 15 28.13 24.85 29.54
N ARG A 16 26.98 25.04 30.22
CA ARG A 16 25.73 24.35 29.93
C ARG A 16 25.28 24.57 28.48
N GLN A 17 25.33 25.81 27.99
CA GLN A 17 24.95 26.12 26.61
C GLN A 17 25.85 25.44 25.58
N ARG A 18 27.17 25.45 25.80
CA ARG A 18 28.12 24.74 24.92
C ARG A 18 27.83 23.24 24.83
N ILE A 19 27.37 22.63 25.92
CA ILE A 19 26.99 21.22 25.95
C ILE A 19 25.75 20.97 25.08
N LEU A 20 24.73 21.84 25.18
CA LEU A 20 23.52 21.76 24.35
C LEU A 20 23.85 21.93 22.86
N ASP A 21 24.64 22.95 22.50
CA ASP A 21 24.99 23.25 21.10
C ASP A 21 25.72 22.06 20.43
N ALA A 22 26.73 21.48 21.11
CA ALA A 22 27.44 20.32 20.59
C ALA A 22 26.56 19.06 20.49
N THR A 23 25.54 18.95 21.34
CA THR A 23 24.55 17.87 21.28
C THR A 23 23.65 18.01 20.06
N VAL A 24 23.20 19.23 19.70
CA VAL A 24 22.41 19.49 18.49
C VAL A 24 23.15 19.03 17.23
N GLU A 25 24.42 19.39 17.10
CA GLU A 25 25.22 19.03 15.91
C GLU A 25 25.34 17.51 15.76
N LEU A 26 25.62 16.79 16.86
CA LEU A 26 25.73 15.33 16.83
C LEU A 26 24.38 14.66 16.53
N MET A 27 23.27 15.21 17.03
CA MET A 27 21.93 14.74 16.71
C MET A 27 21.60 14.94 15.22
N ALA A 28 22.05 16.03 14.62
CA ALA A 28 21.82 16.29 13.20
C ALA A 28 22.55 15.28 12.31
N GLU A 29 23.79 14.94 12.67
CA GLU A 29 24.61 13.96 11.95
C GLU A 29 24.06 12.53 12.10
N LYS A 30 23.87 12.04 13.33
CA LYS A 30 23.63 10.61 13.60
C LYS A 30 22.19 10.27 13.99
N GLY A 31 21.38 11.28 14.29
CA GLY A 31 20.05 11.11 14.87
C GLY A 31 20.09 11.06 16.41
N PRO A 32 18.98 11.43 17.08
CA PRO A 32 18.91 11.55 18.54
C PRO A 32 19.30 10.29 19.31
N ASP A 33 18.82 9.13 18.84
CA ASP A 33 18.97 7.87 19.56
C ASP A 33 20.41 7.35 19.49
N ALA A 34 21.16 7.72 18.45
CA ALA A 34 22.53 7.27 18.21
C ALA A 34 23.61 8.10 18.94
N VAL A 35 23.26 9.27 19.51
CA VAL A 35 24.24 10.11 20.23
C VAL A 35 24.58 9.51 21.58
N SER A 36 25.87 9.45 21.94
CA SER A 36 26.31 9.00 23.27
C SER A 36 26.98 10.11 24.09
N MET A 37 26.88 10.01 25.43
CA MET A 37 27.61 10.90 26.35
C MET A 37 29.12 10.89 26.11
N ARG A 38 29.67 9.76 25.62
CA ARG A 38 31.08 9.64 25.24
C ARG A 38 31.44 10.57 24.10
N GLU A 39 30.64 10.58 23.03
CA GLU A 39 30.89 11.40 21.85
C GLU A 39 30.74 12.89 22.14
N ILE A 40 29.74 13.28 22.94
CA ILE A 40 29.55 14.67 23.37
C ILE A 40 30.77 15.14 24.17
N SER A 41 31.25 14.31 25.10
CA SER A 41 32.44 14.64 25.92
C SER A 41 33.71 14.78 25.07
N ALA A 42 33.88 13.89 24.08
CA ALA A 42 35.00 13.92 23.14
C ALA A 42 34.95 15.18 22.24
N LYS A 43 33.77 15.53 21.71
CA LYS A 43 33.58 16.72 20.86
C LYS A 43 33.88 18.02 21.60
N LEU A 44 33.51 18.10 22.88
CA LEU A 44 33.72 19.28 23.72
C LEU A 44 35.10 19.33 24.39
N LYS A 45 35.89 18.25 24.29
CA LYS A 45 37.16 18.06 25.01
C LYS A 45 36.99 18.22 26.54
N ILE A 46 35.91 17.67 27.10
CA ILE A 46 35.63 17.64 28.54
C ILE A 46 35.46 16.20 29.02
N THR A 47 35.61 15.94 30.32
CA THR A 47 35.43 14.60 30.87
C THR A 47 33.94 14.27 31.06
N LYS A 48 33.57 12.98 30.99
CA LYS A 48 32.18 12.53 31.22
C LYS A 48 31.58 13.03 32.55
N PRO A 49 32.30 13.05 33.69
CA PRO A 49 31.78 13.61 34.94
C PRO A 49 31.33 15.07 34.84
N VAL A 50 31.96 15.88 33.98
CA VAL A 50 31.52 17.27 33.75
C VAL A 50 30.17 17.31 33.06
N LEU A 51 29.86 16.39 32.14
CA LEU A 51 28.53 16.30 31.55
C LEU A 51 27.48 15.90 32.60
N TYR A 52 27.81 14.92 33.45
CA TYR A 52 26.92 14.44 34.52
C TYR A 52 26.67 15.47 35.63
N TYR A 53 27.53 16.47 35.77
CA TYR A 53 27.30 17.61 36.65
C TYR A 53 26.14 18.51 36.17
N TYR A 54 25.95 18.64 34.85
CA TYR A 54 24.89 19.49 34.27
C TYR A 54 23.63 18.72 33.87
N PHE A 55 23.75 17.43 33.55
CA PHE A 55 22.64 16.57 33.11
C PHE A 55 22.82 15.16 33.69
N LYS A 56 21.84 14.69 34.45
CA LYS A 56 21.86 13.41 35.19
C LYS A 56 22.10 12.22 34.28
N ASP A 57 21.55 12.24 33.07
CA ASP A 57 21.67 11.19 32.08
C ASP A 57 21.54 11.73 30.65
N LYS A 58 21.73 10.83 29.67
CA LYS A 58 21.62 11.13 28.24
C LYS A 58 20.22 11.66 27.89
N ASP A 59 19.18 11.10 28.50
CA ASP A 59 17.79 11.45 28.16
C ASP A 59 17.44 12.84 28.66
N GLU A 60 17.92 13.23 29.85
CA GLU A 60 17.78 14.60 30.37
C GLU A 60 18.51 15.61 29.47
N LEU A 61 19.72 15.30 29.01
CA LEU A 61 20.46 16.15 28.09
C LEU A 61 19.71 16.30 26.76
N ILE A 62 19.24 15.20 26.18
CA ILE A 62 18.48 15.21 24.92
C ILE A 62 17.16 15.99 25.08
N LYS A 63 16.44 15.81 26.18
CA LYS A 63 15.23 16.58 26.51
C LYS A 63 15.54 18.07 26.64
N ALA A 64 16.61 18.42 27.34
CA ALA A 64 17.02 19.81 27.52
C ALA A 64 17.40 20.46 26.17
N THR A 65 18.08 19.73 25.29
CA THR A 65 18.40 20.17 23.93
C THR A 65 17.14 20.39 23.08
N PHE A 66 16.16 19.50 23.18
CA PHE A 66 14.87 19.65 22.50
C PHE A 66 14.07 20.85 23.04
N LEU A 67 14.03 21.02 24.36
CA LEU A 67 13.37 22.17 25.00
C LEU A 67 14.02 23.49 24.62
N GLU A 68 15.36 23.55 24.58
CA GLU A 68 16.10 24.74 24.13
C GLU A 68 15.75 25.10 22.67
N GLY A 69 15.67 24.08 21.82
CA GLY A 69 15.27 24.20 20.42
C GLY A 69 13.86 24.72 20.19
N THR A 70 12.98 24.62 21.18
CA THR A 70 11.56 24.98 21.07
C THR A 70 11.20 26.31 21.72
N LYS A 71 12.14 26.97 22.42
CA LYS A 71 11.93 28.30 23.04
C LYS A 71 11.47 29.36 22.03
N HIS A 72 11.98 29.29 20.81
CA HIS A 72 11.61 30.20 19.73
C HIS A 72 10.12 30.14 19.33
N PHE A 73 9.45 29.00 19.54
CA PHE A 73 7.99 28.91 19.32
C PHE A 73 7.19 29.68 20.38
N GLN A 74 7.71 29.83 21.60
CA GLN A 74 7.08 30.63 22.65
C GLN A 74 7.16 32.12 22.30
N GLU A 75 8.32 32.58 21.82
CA GLU A 75 8.50 33.97 21.34
C GLU A 75 7.51 34.29 20.20
N LEU A 76 7.36 33.38 19.23
CA LEU A 76 6.40 33.55 18.13
C LEU A 76 4.96 33.75 18.65
N GLN A 77 4.57 32.98 19.66
CA GLN A 77 3.22 33.03 20.23
C GLN A 77 2.91 34.42 20.80
N ASP A 78 3.88 35.07 21.44
CA ASP A 78 3.76 36.45 21.93
C ASP A 78 3.65 37.47 20.79
N HIS A 79 4.33 37.23 19.66
CA HIS A 79 4.31 38.11 18.50
C HIS A 79 3.01 38.05 17.68
N ILE A 80 2.38 36.87 17.59
CA ILE A 80 1.13 36.66 16.82
C ILE A 80 -0.14 36.88 17.65
N SER A 81 -0.02 36.87 18.98
CA SER A 81 -1.14 37.12 19.90
C SER A 81 -1.44 38.61 20.13
N LYS A 82 -0.61 39.52 19.61
CA LYS A 82 -0.83 40.98 19.71
C LYS A 82 -2.13 41.39 19.01
N PRO A 83 -3.04 42.12 19.69
CA PRO A 83 -4.27 42.60 19.07
C PRO A 83 -3.96 43.60 17.94
N GLY A 84 -4.78 43.60 16.88
CA GLY A 84 -4.67 44.52 15.73
C GLY A 84 -3.94 43.98 14.49
N LEU A 85 -3.44 42.74 14.50
CA LEU A 85 -2.85 42.10 13.31
C LEU A 85 -3.91 41.38 12.47
N THR A 86 -3.89 41.60 11.16
CA THR A 86 -4.71 40.85 10.19
C THR A 86 -4.23 39.39 10.07
N LEU A 87 -5.11 38.48 9.63
CA LEU A 87 -4.76 37.08 9.36
C LEU A 87 -3.52 36.94 8.48
N GLU A 88 -3.42 37.71 7.41
CA GLU A 88 -2.29 37.71 6.49
C GLU A 88 -0.96 38.07 7.18
N GLN A 89 -0.96 39.12 8.00
CA GLN A 89 0.21 39.54 8.78
C GLN A 89 0.60 38.52 9.85
N ARG A 90 -0.37 37.80 10.44
CA ARG A 90 -0.09 36.71 11.39
C ARG A 90 0.56 35.53 10.68
N LEU A 91 0.04 35.12 9.52
CA LEU A 91 0.61 34.04 8.71
C LEU A 91 2.01 34.38 8.20
N GLU A 92 2.22 35.61 7.74
CA GLU A 92 3.55 36.09 7.31
C GLU A 92 4.57 36.04 8.46
N LYS A 93 4.16 36.43 9.67
CA LYS A 93 5.02 36.32 10.86
C LYS A 93 5.33 34.87 11.22
N ILE A 94 4.36 33.96 11.13
CA ILE A 94 4.59 32.52 11.38
C ILE A 94 5.64 31.98 10.41
N PHE A 95 5.49 32.24 9.11
CA PHE A 95 6.44 31.76 8.10
C PHE A 95 7.81 32.41 8.22
N SER A 96 7.87 33.73 8.45
CA SER A 96 9.13 34.47 8.59
C SER A 96 9.91 34.02 9.82
N ASN A 97 9.22 33.81 10.94
CA ASN A 97 9.83 33.31 12.17
C ASN A 97 10.39 31.90 11.97
N HIS A 98 9.65 31.01 11.30
CA HIS A 98 10.15 29.67 10.99
C HIS A 98 11.37 29.69 10.04
N LEU A 99 11.39 30.62 9.09
CA LEU A 99 12.54 30.83 8.19
C LEU A 99 13.76 31.35 8.94
N GLU A 100 13.55 32.28 9.89
CA GLU A 100 14.59 32.82 10.76
C GLU A 100 15.16 31.76 11.71
N PHE A 101 14.30 30.89 12.25
CA PHE A 101 14.71 29.72 13.03
C PHE A 101 15.66 28.82 12.25
N ILE A 102 15.25 28.44 11.03
CA ILE A 102 16.06 27.59 10.14
C ILE A 102 17.41 28.26 9.83
N ARG A 103 17.43 29.59 9.70
CA ARG A 103 18.66 30.36 9.48
C ARG A 103 19.56 30.42 10.71
N ARG A 104 18.99 30.59 11.89
CA ARG A 104 19.70 30.69 13.15
C ARG A 104 20.23 29.33 13.64
N TYR A 105 19.54 28.25 13.29
CA TYR A 105 19.86 26.88 13.68
C TYR A 105 19.82 25.94 12.46
N PRO A 106 20.84 25.98 11.58
CA PRO A 106 20.85 25.26 10.29
C PRO A 106 20.78 23.73 10.42
N ASP A 107 21.19 23.18 11.57
CA ASP A 107 21.18 21.75 11.83
C ASP A 107 19.88 21.22 12.44
N MET A 108 19.03 22.11 12.97
CA MET A 108 17.78 21.73 13.62
C MET A 108 16.73 21.12 12.68
N PRO A 109 16.57 21.55 11.41
CA PRO A 109 15.66 20.88 10.47
C PRO A 109 16.00 19.40 10.26
N LYS A 110 17.30 19.07 10.20
CA LYS A 110 17.77 17.68 10.06
C LYS A 110 17.40 16.85 11.30
N CYS A 111 17.58 17.41 12.49
CA CYS A 111 17.13 16.81 13.74
C CYS A 111 15.61 16.59 13.76
N ALA A 112 14.83 17.61 13.44
CA ALA A 112 13.37 17.58 13.47
C ALA A 112 12.79 16.55 12.49
N LEU A 113 13.29 16.51 11.25
CA LEU A 113 12.86 15.53 10.25
C LEU A 113 13.21 14.09 10.65
N LYS A 114 14.39 13.86 11.27
CA LYS A 114 14.76 12.54 11.80
C LYS A 114 13.90 12.11 12.99
N ILE A 115 13.54 13.04 13.88
CA ILE A 115 12.61 12.77 14.99
C ILE A 115 11.22 12.41 14.45
N MET A 116 10.74 13.12 13.42
CA MET A 116 9.45 12.84 12.79
C MET A 116 9.41 11.53 12.00
N ALA A 117 10.55 11.08 11.48
CA ALA A 117 10.69 9.83 10.71
C ALA A 117 11.04 8.61 11.57
N SER A 118 11.27 8.77 12.88
CA SER A 118 11.63 7.65 13.75
C SER A 118 10.41 6.78 14.07
N PRO A 119 10.48 5.45 13.83
CA PRO A 119 9.36 4.52 14.05
C PRO A 119 9.21 4.07 15.53
N THR A 120 10.10 4.48 16.43
CA THR A 120 10.11 4.05 17.85
C THR A 120 9.37 5.03 18.78
N ASP A 121 8.76 4.51 19.85
CA ASP A 121 8.26 5.28 21.01
C ASP A 121 9.41 5.84 21.86
N SER A 122 10.33 6.58 21.22
CA SER A 122 11.37 7.30 21.93
C SER A 122 10.77 8.51 22.65
N VAL A 123 11.41 8.94 23.73
CA VAL A 123 10.93 10.06 24.55
C VAL A 123 10.77 11.35 23.72
N LEU A 124 11.57 11.52 22.66
CA LEU A 124 11.45 12.65 21.73
C LEU A 124 10.25 12.55 20.78
N SER A 125 9.84 11.34 20.37
CA SER A 125 8.69 11.18 19.48
C SER A 125 7.38 11.53 20.21
N ALA A 126 7.28 11.23 21.51
CA ALA A 126 6.20 11.67 22.37
C ALA A 126 6.17 13.20 22.55
N MET A 127 7.31 13.82 22.90
CA MET A 127 7.40 15.28 23.06
C MET A 127 7.14 16.05 21.76
N ALA A 128 7.56 15.51 20.60
CA ALA A 128 7.27 16.10 19.30
C ALA A 128 5.78 16.02 18.94
N ARG A 129 5.12 14.90 19.24
CA ARG A 129 3.66 14.75 19.08
C ARG A 129 2.89 15.77 19.93
N GLU A 130 3.26 15.89 21.20
CA GLU A 130 2.64 16.84 22.13
C GLU A 130 2.83 18.30 21.67
N LEU A 131 4.04 18.67 21.26
CA LEU A 131 4.32 20.01 20.74
C LEU A 131 3.51 20.32 19.48
N LYS A 132 3.42 19.37 18.55
CA LYS A 132 2.62 19.50 17.31
C LYS A 132 1.14 19.71 17.65
N GLN A 133 0.61 18.93 18.58
CA GLN A 133 -0.77 19.06 19.04
C GLN A 133 -1.02 20.43 19.69
N ARG A 134 -0.13 20.88 20.58
CA ARG A 134 -0.21 22.20 21.23
C ARG A 134 -0.21 23.34 20.22
N ASN A 135 0.71 23.30 19.25
CA ASN A 135 0.81 24.32 18.20
C ASN A 135 -0.42 24.32 17.29
N ARG A 136 -0.95 23.13 16.95
CA ARG A 136 -2.18 22.99 16.15
C ARG A 136 -3.39 23.59 16.87
N SER A 137 -3.53 23.31 18.16
CA SER A 137 -4.60 23.87 18.99
C SER A 137 -4.51 25.40 19.09
N ALA A 138 -3.31 25.95 19.28
CA ALA A 138 -3.09 27.40 19.34
C ALA A 138 -3.45 28.09 18.01
N LEU A 139 -3.06 27.51 16.87
CA LEU A 139 -3.44 28.02 15.55
C LEU A 139 -4.95 27.94 15.33
N ARG A 140 -5.61 26.86 15.76
CA ARG A 140 -7.07 26.70 15.65
C ARG A 140 -7.81 27.79 16.43
N VAL A 141 -7.43 28.03 17.69
CA VAL A 141 -7.99 29.13 18.50
C VAL A 141 -7.75 30.50 17.87
N MET A 142 -6.61 30.69 17.19
CA MET A 142 -6.32 31.92 16.44
C MET A 142 -7.23 32.08 15.22
N MET A 143 -7.50 31.00 14.47
CA MET A 143 -8.38 31.03 13.28
C MET A 143 -9.86 31.19 13.62
N GLU A 144 -10.32 30.63 14.75
CA GLU A 144 -11.71 30.77 15.21
C GLU A 144 -12.10 32.23 15.48
N LYS A 145 -11.13 33.08 15.83
CA LYS A 145 -11.34 34.53 16.04
C LYS A 145 -11.53 35.34 14.74
N GLU A 146 -11.24 34.76 13.58
CA GLU A 146 -11.25 35.44 12.28
C GLU A 146 -12.54 35.17 11.45
N ILE A 147 -13.62 34.65 12.08
CA ILE A 147 -14.93 34.37 11.46
C ILE A 147 -14.79 33.45 10.21
N LEU A 148 -13.87 32.49 10.26
CA LEU A 148 -13.71 31.47 9.22
C LEU A 148 -14.58 30.24 9.55
N PRO A 149 -15.22 29.59 8.56
CA PRO A 149 -15.87 28.29 8.76
C PRO A 149 -14.87 27.26 9.33
N ARG A 150 -15.32 26.34 10.21
CA ARG A 150 -14.43 25.34 10.87
C ARG A 150 -13.51 24.60 9.88
N HIS A 151 -14.05 24.20 8.72
CA HIS A 151 -13.26 23.52 7.68
C HIS A 151 -12.23 24.42 7.00
N GLY A 152 -12.48 25.74 6.90
CA GLY A 152 -11.52 26.70 6.36
C GLY A 152 -10.32 26.90 7.28
N ALA A 153 -10.55 26.94 8.60
CA ALA A 153 -9.50 27.02 9.60
C ALA A 153 -8.57 25.79 9.55
N ASP A 154 -9.14 24.58 9.45
CA ASP A 154 -8.35 23.35 9.37
C ASP A 154 -7.53 23.27 8.08
N ASN A 155 -8.09 23.67 6.94
CA ASN A 155 -7.34 23.73 5.67
C ASN A 155 -6.15 24.69 5.73
N ILE A 156 -6.33 25.88 6.32
CA ILE A 156 -5.24 26.84 6.50
C ILE A 156 -4.14 26.24 7.40
N ILE A 157 -4.50 25.56 8.48
CA ILE A 157 -3.53 24.89 9.38
C ILE A 157 -2.74 23.80 8.64
N HIS A 158 -3.40 23.02 7.77
CA HIS A 158 -2.73 22.02 6.94
C HIS A 158 -1.78 22.67 5.93
N MET A 159 -2.18 23.76 5.28
CA MET A 159 -1.32 24.50 4.35
C MET A 159 -0.10 25.11 5.05
N ILE A 160 -0.28 25.69 6.25
CA ILE A 160 0.84 26.19 7.06
C ILE A 160 1.83 25.07 7.36
N SER A 161 1.33 23.89 7.76
CA SER A 161 2.17 22.74 8.09
C SER A 161 2.94 22.23 6.87
N ALA A 162 2.32 22.20 5.69
CA ALA A 162 2.95 21.78 4.43
C ALA A 162 4.05 22.75 4.00
N VAL A 163 3.80 24.06 4.09
CA VAL A 163 4.78 25.11 3.77
C VAL A 163 6.00 25.04 4.70
N ILE A 164 5.76 24.87 6.00
CA ILE A 164 6.83 24.68 6.98
C ILE A 164 7.63 23.40 6.69
N GLY A 165 6.95 22.29 6.38
CA GLY A 165 7.57 21.05 5.95
C GLY A 165 8.48 21.23 4.74
N TYR A 166 8.01 21.96 3.72
CA TYR A 166 8.80 22.32 2.55
C TYR A 166 10.07 23.10 2.90
N PHE A 167 9.98 24.16 3.74
CA PHE A 167 11.17 24.91 4.15
C PHE A 167 12.20 24.04 4.88
N MET A 168 11.75 23.11 5.72
CA MET A 168 12.66 22.19 6.43
C MET A 168 13.37 21.23 5.47
N ILE A 169 12.67 20.70 4.47
CA ILE A 169 13.23 19.79 3.46
C ILE A 169 14.19 20.54 2.54
N GLU A 170 13.76 21.68 2.01
CA GLU A 170 14.55 22.54 1.12
C GLU A 170 15.86 23.00 1.79
N ALA A 171 15.80 23.43 3.06
CA ALA A 171 16.99 23.79 3.83
C ALA A 171 17.93 22.61 4.11
N ARG A 172 17.38 21.39 4.24
CA ARG A 172 18.16 20.16 4.43
C ARG A 172 18.91 19.78 3.16
N GLU A 173 18.26 19.87 2.00
CA GLU A 173 18.78 19.36 0.72
C GLU A 173 19.67 20.39 0.02
N ASN A 174 19.26 21.65 -0.02
CA ASN A 174 19.91 22.70 -0.81
C ASN A 174 20.58 23.78 0.06
N GLY A 175 20.51 23.64 1.38
CA GLY A 175 21.10 24.56 2.35
C GLY A 175 20.25 25.82 2.58
N VAL A 176 20.48 26.48 3.71
CA VAL A 176 19.70 27.65 4.16
C VAL A 176 19.75 28.83 3.17
N ALA A 177 20.79 28.92 2.34
CA ALA A 177 20.96 29.98 1.34
C ALA A 177 19.96 29.88 0.17
N SER A 178 19.33 28.71 -0.07
CA SER A 178 18.31 28.54 -1.12
C SER A 178 16.96 29.18 -0.76
N LEU A 179 16.74 29.50 0.53
CA LEU A 179 15.48 30.05 1.02
C LEU A 179 15.38 31.56 0.75
N ASP A 180 14.50 31.97 -0.17
CA ASP A 180 14.23 33.38 -0.50
C ASP A 180 13.67 34.17 0.70
N LYS A 181 14.19 35.39 0.92
CA LYS A 181 13.74 36.32 1.96
C LYS A 181 12.32 36.86 1.72
N GLY A 182 11.86 36.94 0.47
CA GLY A 182 10.53 37.44 0.11
C GLY A 182 9.42 36.38 0.11
N LEU A 183 9.77 35.11 0.32
CA LEU A 183 8.87 33.95 0.22
C LEU A 183 7.73 33.95 1.26
N PRO A 184 7.95 34.29 2.55
CA PRO A 184 6.89 34.31 3.57
C PRO A 184 5.69 35.20 3.21
N GLY A 185 5.95 36.41 2.72
CA GLY A 185 4.92 37.38 2.35
C GLY A 185 4.21 37.08 1.03
N ARG A 186 4.80 36.25 0.15
CA ARG A 186 4.11 35.74 -1.05
C ARG A 186 3.17 34.59 -0.70
N LEU A 187 3.60 33.69 0.18
CA LEU A 187 2.81 32.54 0.60
C LEU A 187 1.62 32.93 1.50
N SER A 188 1.79 33.89 2.41
CA SER A 188 0.68 34.42 3.21
C SER A 188 -0.44 35.00 2.31
N ARG A 189 -0.07 35.80 1.30
CA ARG A 189 -0.98 36.37 0.30
C ARG A 189 -1.71 35.30 -0.51
N LEU A 190 -0.99 34.29 -1.01
CA LEU A 190 -1.57 33.19 -1.78
C LEU A 190 -2.58 32.36 -0.96
N ILE A 191 -2.23 32.02 0.28
CA ILE A 191 -3.10 31.25 1.19
C ILE A 191 -4.36 32.06 1.53
N CYS A 192 -4.21 33.35 1.83
CA CYS A 192 -5.35 34.22 2.11
C CYS A 192 -6.24 34.47 0.87
N ALA A 193 -5.65 34.63 -0.33
CA ALA A 193 -6.41 34.80 -1.57
C ALA A 193 -7.20 33.54 -1.93
N GLY A 194 -6.59 32.36 -1.79
CA GLY A 194 -7.26 31.06 -1.98
C GLY A 194 -8.43 30.85 -1.02
N ALA A 195 -8.27 31.24 0.25
CA ALA A 195 -9.35 31.16 1.24
C ALA A 195 -10.53 32.11 0.95
N ARG A 196 -10.27 33.29 0.37
CA ARG A 196 -11.31 34.28 0.02
C ARG A 196 -12.07 33.94 -1.27
N HIS A 197 -11.42 33.29 -2.24
CA HIS A 197 -12.01 32.96 -3.55
C HIS A 197 -12.71 31.59 -3.62
N MET A 198 -12.64 30.78 -2.55
CA MET A 198 -13.32 29.47 -2.46
C MET A 198 -14.87 29.52 -2.47
N LYS A 199 -15.50 30.71 -2.38
CA LYS A 199 -16.96 30.85 -2.44
C LYS A 199 -17.57 30.47 -3.80
N ALA A 200 -16.80 30.55 -4.89
CA ALA A 200 -17.33 30.34 -6.25
C ALA A 200 -17.16 28.90 -6.78
N LEU A 201 -16.15 28.15 -6.32
CA LEU A 201 -15.89 26.79 -6.79
C LEU A 201 -16.65 25.71 -5.99
N ALA A 202 -17.06 26.03 -4.75
CA ALA A 202 -17.76 25.10 -3.87
C ALA A 202 -19.22 24.87 -4.26
N ALA A 203 -19.89 25.81 -4.95
CA ALA A 203 -21.30 25.66 -5.34
C ALA A 203 -21.53 24.63 -6.46
N ALA A 204 -20.53 24.37 -7.31
CA ALA A 204 -20.62 23.39 -8.40
C ALA A 204 -20.20 21.96 -7.99
N LEU A 205 -19.39 21.82 -6.92
CA LEU A 205 -19.07 20.51 -6.30
C LEU A 205 -19.98 20.17 -5.11
N ALA A 206 -20.77 21.12 -4.59
CA ALA A 206 -21.72 20.89 -3.50
C ALA A 206 -23.01 20.17 -3.92
N LEU A 207 -23.24 19.89 -5.23
CA LEU A 207 -24.33 19.00 -5.64
C LEU A 207 -23.92 17.52 -5.75
N SER A 208 -22.62 17.19 -5.75
CA SER A 208 -22.14 15.80 -5.70
C SER A 208 -21.65 15.39 -4.30
N GLY A 209 -21.25 16.34 -3.45
CA GLY A 209 -20.82 16.08 -2.07
C GLY A 209 -21.94 15.97 -1.02
N LEU A 210 -23.19 16.35 -1.35
CA LEU A 210 -24.30 16.39 -0.39
C LEU A 210 -25.03 15.04 -0.19
N LEU A 211 -24.54 13.95 -0.78
CA LEU A 211 -25.00 12.58 -0.50
C LEU A 211 -24.03 11.76 0.37
N ALA A 212 -22.83 12.26 0.65
CA ALA A 212 -21.99 11.68 1.69
C ALA A 212 -22.38 12.27 3.05
N GLN A 213 -23.60 11.93 3.49
CA GLN A 213 -23.89 11.95 4.92
C GLN A 213 -22.76 11.16 5.60
N VAL A 214 -22.18 11.75 6.64
CA VAL A 214 -21.63 10.96 7.73
C VAL A 214 -22.82 10.16 8.25
N ALA A 215 -23.07 9.00 7.64
CA ALA A 215 -23.75 7.94 8.31
C ALA A 215 -22.90 7.72 9.56
N LEU A 216 -23.49 7.97 10.74
CA LEU A 216 -23.19 7.10 11.87
C LEU A 216 -23.16 5.70 11.25
N ALA A 217 -22.00 5.05 11.25
CA ALA A 217 -21.83 3.75 10.65
C ALA A 217 -22.82 2.81 11.35
N ALA A 218 -24.01 2.68 10.78
CA ALA A 218 -24.81 1.50 10.98
C ALA A 218 -23.90 0.36 10.51
N PRO A 219 -23.79 -0.73 11.27
CA PRO A 219 -22.93 -1.84 10.90
C PRO A 219 -23.27 -2.21 9.45
N LEU A 220 -22.26 -2.18 8.58
CA LEU A 220 -22.45 -2.55 7.19
C LEU A 220 -22.79 -4.04 7.22
N ASP A 221 -24.08 -4.37 7.07
CA ASP A 221 -24.56 -5.74 6.92
C ASP A 221 -24.03 -6.27 5.59
N LEU A 222 -22.85 -6.87 5.67
CA LEU A 222 -22.09 -7.29 4.53
C LEU A 222 -22.54 -8.70 4.16
N THR A 223 -23.14 -8.84 2.98
CA THR A 223 -23.40 -10.16 2.36
C THR A 223 -22.16 -10.64 1.61
N VAL A 224 -22.12 -11.94 1.26
CA VAL A 224 -21.03 -12.52 0.44
C VAL A 224 -20.80 -11.72 -0.85
N ASP A 225 -21.87 -11.41 -1.58
CA ASP A 225 -21.77 -10.67 -2.85
C ASP A 225 -21.40 -9.19 -2.63
N GLY A 226 -21.83 -8.62 -1.50
CA GLY A 226 -21.40 -7.30 -1.05
C GLY A 226 -19.89 -7.26 -0.76
N ALA A 227 -19.37 -8.30 -0.09
CA ALA A 227 -17.95 -8.48 0.19
C ALA A 227 -17.15 -8.62 -1.11
N VAL A 228 -17.58 -9.47 -2.05
CA VAL A 228 -16.93 -9.61 -3.36
C VAL A 228 -16.91 -8.27 -4.09
N SER A 229 -18.04 -7.57 -4.15
CA SER A 229 -18.13 -6.27 -4.82
C SER A 229 -17.24 -5.20 -4.19
N ALA A 230 -17.11 -5.20 -2.86
CA ALA A 230 -16.21 -4.30 -2.14
C ALA A 230 -14.74 -4.63 -2.46
N ALA A 231 -14.36 -5.90 -2.40
CA ALA A 231 -13.00 -6.35 -2.73
C ALA A 231 -12.64 -6.00 -4.18
N LEU A 232 -13.52 -6.25 -5.15
CA LEU A 232 -13.23 -5.97 -6.55
C LEU A 232 -13.04 -4.48 -6.85
N ARG A 233 -13.58 -3.58 -6.01
CA ARG A 233 -13.40 -2.12 -6.14
C ARG A 233 -12.16 -1.60 -5.42
N ASN A 234 -11.87 -2.12 -4.23
CA ASN A 234 -10.91 -1.50 -3.32
C ASN A 234 -9.61 -2.29 -3.15
N ASN A 235 -9.60 -3.59 -3.49
CA ASN A 235 -8.43 -4.44 -3.28
C ASN A 235 -7.26 -3.99 -4.17
N ALA A 236 -6.07 -3.86 -3.56
CA ALA A 236 -4.86 -3.40 -4.24
C ALA A 236 -4.47 -4.28 -5.44
N THR A 237 -4.66 -5.60 -5.35
CA THR A 237 -4.38 -6.53 -6.46
C THR A 237 -5.27 -6.23 -7.67
N MET A 238 -6.54 -5.88 -7.45
CA MET A 238 -7.46 -5.50 -8.54
C MET A 238 -7.13 -4.14 -9.14
N LEU A 239 -6.78 -3.15 -8.30
CA LEU A 239 -6.34 -1.82 -8.77
C LEU A 239 -5.04 -1.92 -9.59
N ASN A 240 -4.10 -2.76 -9.14
CA ASN A 240 -2.87 -3.04 -9.87
C ASN A 240 -3.15 -3.78 -11.18
N ALA A 241 -4.04 -4.77 -11.18
CA ALA A 241 -4.42 -5.49 -12.40
C ALA A 241 -5.08 -4.56 -13.44
N GLU A 242 -5.92 -3.62 -13.00
CA GLU A 242 -6.51 -2.59 -13.86
C GLU A 242 -5.43 -1.65 -14.44
N SER A 243 -4.47 -1.23 -13.61
CA SER A 243 -3.35 -0.40 -14.05
C SER A 243 -2.45 -1.14 -15.04
N SER A 244 -2.16 -2.42 -14.80
CA SER A 244 -1.43 -3.28 -15.74
C SER A 244 -2.16 -3.42 -17.07
N ARG A 245 -3.49 -3.61 -17.05
CA ARG A 245 -4.33 -3.60 -18.26
C ARG A 245 -4.21 -2.28 -19.03
N GLY A 246 -4.18 -1.15 -18.32
CA GLY A 246 -3.89 0.17 -18.91
C GLY A 246 -2.51 0.24 -19.57
N ILE A 247 -1.46 -0.24 -18.90
CA ILE A 247 -0.08 -0.28 -19.43
C ILE A 247 -0.02 -1.06 -20.75
N TYR A 248 -0.69 -2.22 -20.84
CA TYR A 248 -0.66 -3.03 -22.06
C TYR A 248 -1.46 -2.41 -23.21
N LYS A 249 -2.51 -1.62 -22.92
CA LYS A 249 -3.17 -0.79 -23.94
C LYS A 249 -2.23 0.28 -24.48
N GLU A 250 -1.48 0.95 -23.62
CA GLU A 250 -0.48 1.93 -24.06
C GLU A 250 0.69 1.28 -24.82
N LYS A 251 1.03 0.03 -24.52
CA LYS A 251 2.02 -0.73 -25.30
C LYS A 251 1.59 -0.85 -26.77
N VAL A 252 0.29 -1.01 -27.05
CA VAL A 252 -0.22 -1.00 -28.44
C VAL A 252 0.11 0.32 -29.13
N THR A 253 -0.16 1.44 -28.46
CA THR A 253 0.18 2.79 -28.97
C THR A 253 1.69 2.95 -29.15
N GLU A 254 2.51 2.47 -28.21
CA GLU A 254 3.98 2.50 -28.32
C GLU A 254 4.48 1.76 -29.57
N TYR A 255 3.94 0.57 -29.86
CA TYR A 255 4.29 -0.17 -31.07
C TYR A 255 3.83 0.52 -32.35
N TRP A 256 2.65 1.18 -32.35
CA TRP A 256 2.25 2.05 -33.45
C TRP A 256 3.16 3.27 -33.61
N GLY A 257 3.74 3.77 -32.51
CA GLY A 257 4.80 4.77 -32.52
C GLY A 257 5.94 4.40 -33.47
N SER A 258 6.38 3.14 -33.47
CA SER A 258 7.45 2.65 -34.36
C SER A 258 7.08 2.63 -35.87
N VAL A 259 5.79 2.75 -36.19
CA VAL A 259 5.28 2.84 -37.56
C VAL A 259 5.34 4.28 -38.07
N TYR A 260 5.22 5.26 -37.17
CA TYR A 260 5.20 6.67 -37.53
C TYR A 260 6.62 7.23 -37.75
N PRO A 261 6.74 8.33 -38.52
CA PRO A 261 8.02 8.99 -38.73
C PRO A 261 8.59 9.46 -37.39
N GLN A 262 9.86 9.15 -37.15
CA GLN A 262 10.59 9.56 -35.96
C GLN A 262 11.32 10.87 -36.26
N LEU A 263 10.95 11.95 -35.58
CA LEU A 263 11.60 13.25 -35.67
C LEU A 263 12.47 13.46 -34.42
N SER A 264 13.77 13.65 -34.61
CA SER A 264 14.72 13.94 -33.55
C SER A 264 15.51 15.21 -33.84
N ALA A 265 15.79 16.00 -32.81
CA ALA A 265 16.70 17.14 -32.90
C ALA A 265 17.89 16.90 -31.98
N SER A 266 19.09 17.17 -32.47
CA SER A 266 20.32 17.13 -31.67
C SER A 266 21.07 18.44 -31.77
N LEU A 267 21.69 18.87 -30.67
CA LEU A 267 22.60 20.00 -30.63
C LEU A 267 23.80 19.60 -29.79
N THR A 268 24.99 19.68 -30.38
CA THR A 268 26.24 19.30 -29.76
C THR A 268 27.20 20.47 -29.86
N TYR A 269 27.83 20.80 -28.74
CA TYR A 269 28.94 21.72 -28.66
C TYR A 269 30.18 20.93 -28.27
N THR A 270 31.23 21.05 -29.06
CA THR A 270 32.53 20.43 -28.81
C THR A 270 33.58 21.51 -28.73
N ASN A 271 34.28 21.56 -27.60
CA ASN A 271 35.48 22.37 -27.44
C ASN A 271 36.72 21.48 -27.54
N TYR A 272 37.58 21.77 -28.52
CA TYR A 272 38.84 21.06 -28.69
C TYR A 272 39.91 21.71 -27.82
N LEU A 273 40.21 21.08 -26.69
CA LEU A 273 41.28 21.52 -25.76
C LEU A 273 42.69 21.50 -26.41
N SER A 274 42.85 20.68 -27.46
CA SER A 274 44.04 20.63 -28.31
C SER A 274 43.60 20.58 -29.77
N LYS A 275 44.14 21.48 -30.60
CA LYS A 275 43.68 21.68 -31.98
C LYS A 275 43.86 20.41 -32.83
N PRO A 276 42.77 19.89 -33.43
CA PRO A 276 42.86 18.73 -34.30
C PRO A 276 43.63 19.04 -35.59
N ASN A 277 44.25 18.02 -36.19
CA ASN A 277 44.96 18.15 -37.45
C ASN A 277 43.96 18.34 -38.61
N VAL A 278 44.12 19.42 -39.39
CA VAL A 278 43.14 19.92 -40.37
C VAL A 278 42.86 18.91 -41.49
N ALA A 279 43.85 18.07 -41.84
CA ALA A 279 43.71 17.07 -42.90
C ALA A 279 42.72 15.92 -42.57
N LEU A 280 42.34 15.74 -41.30
CA LEU A 280 41.46 14.65 -40.86
C LEU A 280 40.05 15.14 -40.46
N LEU A 281 39.91 16.39 -40.00
CA LEU A 281 38.68 16.90 -39.37
C LEU A 281 38.17 18.24 -39.93
N GLY A 282 38.85 18.81 -40.94
CA GLY A 282 38.31 19.92 -41.74
C GLY A 282 38.23 21.30 -41.05
N SER A 283 38.58 21.44 -39.76
CA SER A 283 38.65 22.75 -39.09
C SER A 283 39.80 22.83 -38.07
N LYS A 284 40.42 24.01 -37.95
CA LYS A 284 41.50 24.33 -36.97
C LYS A 284 40.95 25.07 -35.75
N THR A 285 39.64 24.97 -35.53
CA THR A 285 38.88 25.82 -34.62
C THR A 285 38.67 25.18 -33.27
N ASP A 286 38.72 26.00 -32.22
CA ASP A 286 38.56 25.54 -30.84
C ASP A 286 37.12 25.13 -30.52
N ASN A 287 36.13 25.76 -31.17
CA ASN A 287 34.70 25.53 -30.90
C ASN A 287 33.98 25.01 -32.14
N VAL A 288 33.29 23.87 -31.98
CA VAL A 288 32.44 23.27 -33.01
C VAL A 288 31.03 23.09 -32.48
N TYR A 289 30.06 23.61 -33.23
CA TYR A 289 28.64 23.53 -32.97
C TYR A 289 28.02 22.69 -34.08
N THR A 290 27.48 21.53 -33.74
CA THR A 290 26.70 20.71 -34.66
C THR A 290 25.26 20.67 -34.20
N GLY A 291 24.34 20.93 -35.12
CA GLY A 291 22.91 20.73 -34.92
C GLY A 291 22.38 19.78 -35.97
N SER A 292 21.43 18.92 -35.64
CA SER A 292 20.71 18.11 -36.62
C SER A 292 19.23 18.07 -36.30
N LEU A 293 18.41 18.09 -37.34
CA LEU A 293 17.01 17.72 -37.30
C LEU A 293 16.84 16.52 -38.24
N ASP A 294 16.62 15.35 -37.66
CA ASP A 294 16.59 14.07 -38.36
C ASP A 294 15.18 13.50 -38.35
N LEU A 295 14.69 13.11 -39.52
CA LEU A 295 13.43 12.41 -39.73
C LEU A 295 13.74 11.01 -40.28
N ASN A 296 13.34 9.97 -39.57
CA ASN A 296 13.53 8.57 -39.97
C ASN A 296 12.21 7.84 -40.08
N GLN A 297 12.00 7.09 -41.15
CA GLN A 297 10.79 6.30 -41.39
C GLN A 297 11.16 4.90 -41.84
N VAL A 298 10.61 3.89 -41.17
CA VAL A 298 10.69 2.49 -41.64
C VAL A 298 9.69 2.33 -42.80
N ILE A 299 10.18 2.01 -44.00
CA ILE A 299 9.30 1.69 -45.14
C ILE A 299 9.00 0.19 -45.15
N TRP A 300 10.03 -0.64 -44.95
CA TRP A 300 9.89 -2.08 -44.94
C TRP A 300 10.94 -2.75 -44.07
N ALA A 301 10.53 -3.73 -43.25
CA ALA A 301 11.41 -4.43 -42.32
C ALA A 301 11.12 -5.93 -42.28
N GLY A 302 10.91 -6.57 -43.45
CA GLY A 302 10.68 -8.02 -43.52
C GLY A 302 9.43 -8.52 -42.77
N GLY A 303 8.47 -7.65 -42.46
CA GLY A 303 7.30 -7.98 -41.64
C GLY A 303 7.51 -7.90 -40.12
N LYS A 304 8.67 -7.45 -39.63
CA LYS A 304 8.93 -7.24 -38.19
C LYS A 304 7.92 -6.27 -37.56
N VAL A 305 7.71 -5.13 -38.20
CA VAL A 305 6.77 -4.09 -37.72
C VAL A 305 5.33 -4.63 -37.65
N ALA A 306 4.87 -5.33 -38.69
CA ALA A 306 3.54 -5.92 -38.71
C ALA A 306 3.34 -6.99 -37.63
N ASN A 307 4.35 -7.84 -37.38
CA ASN A 307 4.29 -8.82 -36.30
C ASN A 307 4.37 -8.16 -34.91
N ALA A 308 5.14 -7.08 -34.75
CA ALA A 308 5.21 -6.33 -33.50
C ALA A 308 3.86 -5.70 -33.13
N ILE A 309 3.13 -5.11 -34.10
CA ILE A 309 1.77 -4.59 -33.88
C ILE A 309 0.80 -5.72 -33.49
N LYS A 310 0.90 -6.88 -34.15
CA LYS A 310 0.08 -8.06 -33.80
C LYS A 310 0.40 -8.55 -32.37
N MET A 311 1.67 -8.60 -31.99
CA MET A 311 2.08 -8.94 -30.62
C MET A 311 1.51 -7.96 -29.62
N ALA A 312 1.53 -6.66 -29.91
CA ALA A 312 0.96 -5.66 -29.03
C ALA A 312 -0.52 -5.89 -28.75
N ARG A 313 -1.30 -6.23 -29.78
CA ARG A 313 -2.72 -6.58 -29.61
C ARG A 313 -2.87 -7.85 -28.77
N ILE A 314 -2.07 -8.89 -29.02
CA ILE A 314 -2.11 -10.12 -28.21
C ILE A 314 -1.72 -9.82 -26.75
N TYR A 315 -0.76 -8.93 -26.49
CA TYR A 315 -0.42 -8.48 -25.13
C TYR A 315 -1.60 -7.77 -24.45
N SER A 316 -2.32 -6.90 -25.18
CA SER A 316 -3.54 -6.26 -24.67
C SER A 316 -4.59 -7.30 -24.30
N ASP A 317 -4.89 -8.24 -25.20
CA ASP A 317 -5.88 -9.31 -24.97
C ASP A 317 -5.43 -10.23 -23.80
N ALA A 318 -4.13 -10.47 -23.67
CA ALA A 318 -3.55 -11.21 -22.55
C ALA A 318 -3.69 -10.48 -21.22
N SER A 319 -3.55 -9.17 -21.21
CA SER A 319 -3.79 -8.36 -20.01
C SER A 319 -5.25 -8.41 -19.55
N ASP A 320 -6.21 -8.50 -20.49
CA ASP A 320 -7.62 -8.64 -20.16
C ASP A 320 -7.91 -10.00 -19.50
N GLU A 321 -7.30 -11.08 -20.01
CA GLU A 321 -7.40 -12.40 -19.39
C GLU A 321 -6.69 -12.45 -18.02
N GLN A 322 -5.53 -11.80 -17.85
CA GLN A 322 -4.87 -11.65 -16.53
C GLN A 322 -5.75 -10.91 -15.52
N TYR A 323 -6.42 -9.83 -15.95
CA TYR A 323 -7.39 -9.12 -15.10
C TYR A 323 -8.54 -10.04 -14.67
N LYS A 324 -9.09 -10.85 -15.59
CA LYS A 324 -10.12 -11.83 -15.25
C LYS A 324 -9.59 -12.92 -14.31
N THR A 325 -8.35 -13.40 -14.49
CA THR A 325 -7.71 -14.35 -13.56
C THR A 325 -7.63 -13.75 -12.16
N ALA A 326 -7.14 -12.52 -12.03
CA ALA A 326 -7.04 -11.82 -10.75
C ALA A 326 -8.42 -11.64 -10.10
N ARG A 327 -9.43 -11.23 -10.88
CA ARG A 327 -10.81 -11.09 -10.43
C ARG A 327 -11.37 -12.40 -9.88
N ASN A 328 -11.21 -13.50 -10.59
CA ASN A 328 -11.72 -14.81 -10.17
C ASN A 328 -10.97 -15.31 -8.91
N ALA A 329 -9.66 -15.09 -8.83
CA ALA A 329 -8.86 -15.44 -7.65
C ALA A 329 -9.27 -14.64 -6.40
N ILE A 330 -9.47 -13.33 -6.52
CA ILE A 330 -9.95 -12.48 -5.41
C ILE A 330 -11.38 -12.87 -5.02
N THR A 331 -12.26 -13.12 -5.99
CA THR A 331 -13.64 -13.56 -5.72
C THR A 331 -13.66 -14.85 -4.91
N LYS A 332 -12.84 -15.85 -5.30
CA LYS A 332 -12.66 -17.09 -4.55
C LYS A 332 -12.13 -16.84 -3.14
N ALA A 333 -11.04 -16.07 -3.01
CA ALA A 333 -10.42 -15.79 -1.71
C ALA A 333 -11.39 -15.10 -0.75
N VAL A 334 -12.15 -14.11 -1.24
CA VAL A 334 -13.17 -13.40 -0.45
C VAL A 334 -14.27 -14.35 -0.01
N LYS A 335 -14.79 -15.20 -0.90
CA LYS A 335 -15.83 -16.18 -0.54
C LYS A 335 -15.33 -17.18 0.51
N GLN A 336 -14.15 -17.76 0.32
CA GLN A 336 -13.55 -18.71 1.26
C GLN A 336 -13.33 -18.08 2.64
N LEU A 337 -12.74 -16.88 2.68
CA LEU A 337 -12.52 -16.16 3.93
C LEU A 337 -13.83 -15.77 4.59
N TYR A 338 -14.80 -15.24 3.83
CA TYR A 338 -16.12 -14.88 4.36
C TYR A 338 -16.81 -16.07 5.03
N TYR A 339 -16.83 -17.24 4.39
CA TYR A 339 -17.41 -18.43 4.98
C TYR A 339 -16.62 -18.91 6.21
N TYR A 340 -15.30 -18.78 6.21
CA TYR A 340 -14.48 -19.08 7.39
C TYR A 340 -14.81 -18.16 8.58
N VAL A 341 -15.05 -16.87 8.34
CA VAL A 341 -15.46 -15.95 9.41
C VAL A 341 -16.87 -16.28 9.92
N LEU A 342 -17.80 -16.67 9.03
CA LEU A 342 -19.12 -17.18 9.45
C LEU A 342 -18.99 -18.46 10.31
N LEU A 343 -18.11 -19.38 9.94
CA LEU A 343 -17.80 -20.55 10.75
C LEU A 343 -17.29 -20.15 12.14
N ALA A 344 -16.35 -19.21 12.24
CA ALA A 344 -15.83 -18.72 13.52
C ALA A 344 -16.92 -18.04 14.37
N LYS A 345 -17.85 -17.32 13.72
CA LYS A 345 -19.04 -16.73 14.36
C LYS A 345 -19.93 -17.80 14.97
N ASP A 346 -20.27 -18.83 14.20
CA ASP A 346 -21.11 -19.95 14.64
C ASP A 346 -20.43 -20.76 15.75
N MET A 347 -19.11 -20.96 15.68
CA MET A 347 -18.33 -21.60 16.74
C MET A 347 -18.37 -20.79 18.05
N THR A 348 -18.32 -19.46 17.96
CA THR A 348 -18.51 -18.60 19.13
C THR A 348 -19.90 -18.81 19.76
N GLY A 349 -20.93 -18.97 18.92
CA GLY A 349 -22.28 -19.32 19.37
C GLY A 349 -22.34 -20.66 20.11
N ILE A 350 -21.71 -21.71 19.56
CA ILE A 350 -21.67 -23.06 20.17
C ILE A 350 -20.94 -23.03 21.52
N GLN A 351 -19.80 -22.34 21.63
CA GLN A 351 -19.07 -22.26 22.90
C GLN A 351 -19.83 -21.42 23.94
N ALA A 352 -20.59 -20.40 23.50
CA ALA A 352 -21.46 -19.64 24.39
C ALA A 352 -22.63 -20.50 24.92
N GLU A 353 -23.28 -21.27 24.05
CA GLU A 353 -24.34 -22.23 24.43
C GLU A 353 -23.80 -23.29 25.41
N THR A 354 -22.59 -23.82 25.16
CA THR A 354 -21.95 -24.81 26.03
C THR A 354 -21.66 -24.25 27.42
N LEU A 355 -21.15 -23.01 27.51
CA LEU A 355 -20.92 -22.34 28.80
C LEU A 355 -22.23 -22.10 29.55
N ASP A 356 -23.30 -21.73 28.84
CA ASP A 356 -24.62 -21.55 29.45
C ASP A 356 -25.16 -22.86 30.00
N LEU A 357 -25.10 -23.96 29.22
CA LEU A 357 -25.47 -25.30 29.67
C LEU A 357 -24.67 -25.73 30.91
N ALA A 358 -23.34 -25.54 30.91
CA ALA A 358 -22.50 -25.89 32.05
C ALA A 358 -22.89 -25.13 33.33
N ARG A 359 -23.30 -23.86 33.21
CA ARG A 359 -23.82 -23.04 34.32
C ARG A 359 -25.20 -23.49 34.78
N GLN A 360 -26.09 -23.87 33.87
CA GLN A 360 -27.40 -24.42 34.21
C GLN A 360 -27.25 -25.75 34.98
N HIS A 361 -26.34 -26.62 34.54
CA HIS A 361 -26.02 -27.87 35.24
C HIS A 361 -25.42 -27.62 36.61
N LEU A 362 -24.55 -26.61 36.76
CA LEU A 362 -24.04 -26.18 38.08
C LEU A 362 -25.18 -25.76 39.02
N GLY A 363 -26.09 -24.91 38.55
CA GLY A 363 -27.24 -24.48 39.36
C GLY A 363 -28.16 -25.64 39.77
N MET A 364 -28.29 -26.66 38.93
CA MET A 364 -29.02 -27.89 39.26
C MET A 364 -28.31 -28.70 40.35
N ILE A 365 -26.99 -28.90 40.22
CA ILE A 365 -26.19 -29.67 41.18
C ILE A 365 -26.11 -28.95 42.53
N GLU A 366 -25.98 -27.62 42.54
CA GLU A 366 -26.03 -26.81 43.77
C GLU A 366 -27.40 -26.90 44.46
N SER A 367 -28.49 -26.98 43.70
CA SER A 367 -29.83 -27.21 44.24
C SER A 367 -29.95 -28.60 44.89
N GLN A 368 -29.44 -29.64 44.23
CA GLN A 368 -29.42 -31.01 44.77
C GLN A 368 -28.52 -31.12 46.01
N TYR A 369 -27.39 -30.41 46.04
CA TYR A 369 -26.49 -30.35 47.19
C TYR A 369 -27.19 -29.74 48.42
N ARG A 370 -27.92 -28.62 48.23
CA ARG A 370 -28.73 -27.99 49.30
C ARG A 370 -29.83 -28.89 49.84
N GLN A 371 -30.32 -29.83 49.03
CA GLN A 371 -31.31 -30.84 49.42
C GLN A 371 -30.67 -32.10 50.05
N GLY A 372 -29.34 -32.14 50.18
CA GLY A 372 -28.59 -33.28 50.71
C GLY A 372 -28.47 -34.46 49.74
N VAL A 373 -28.79 -34.28 48.46
CA VAL A 373 -28.81 -35.33 47.44
C VAL A 373 -27.47 -35.41 46.68
N ALA A 374 -26.82 -34.28 46.40
CA ALA A 374 -25.52 -34.23 45.73
C ALA A 374 -24.37 -34.02 46.73
N SER A 375 -23.16 -34.43 46.35
CA SER A 375 -21.93 -34.26 47.15
C SER A 375 -21.22 -32.96 46.83
N ASP A 376 -20.39 -32.47 47.75
CA ASP A 376 -19.52 -31.30 47.54
C ASP A 376 -18.55 -31.53 46.37
N LEU A 377 -18.06 -32.76 46.21
CA LEU A 377 -17.24 -33.16 45.06
C LEU A 377 -17.96 -32.97 43.72
N ALA A 378 -19.28 -33.21 43.65
CA ALA A 378 -20.05 -33.01 42.43
C ALA A 378 -20.15 -31.53 42.05
N VAL A 379 -20.34 -30.66 43.05
CA VAL A 379 -20.33 -29.20 42.88
C VAL A 379 -18.97 -28.73 42.38
N LEU A 380 -17.89 -29.13 43.04
CA LEU A 380 -16.51 -28.77 42.65
C LEU A 380 -16.17 -29.23 41.23
N ARG A 381 -16.55 -30.45 40.85
CA ARG A 381 -16.35 -30.96 39.48
C ARG A 381 -17.07 -30.11 38.45
N GLN A 382 -18.31 -29.70 38.73
CA GLN A 382 -19.05 -28.85 37.79
C GLN A 382 -18.48 -27.43 37.71
N GLN A 383 -18.00 -26.88 38.82
CA GLN A 383 -17.32 -25.57 38.82
C GLN A 383 -16.04 -25.60 37.98
N VAL A 384 -15.28 -26.70 38.01
CA VAL A 384 -14.13 -26.90 37.12
C VAL A 384 -14.57 -26.91 35.66
N GLU A 385 -15.68 -27.56 35.31
CA GLU A 385 -16.21 -27.58 33.94
C GLU A 385 -16.61 -26.18 33.44
N VAL A 386 -17.31 -25.40 34.27
CA VAL A 386 -17.63 -23.99 33.97
C VAL A 386 -16.34 -23.16 33.79
N SER A 387 -15.32 -23.42 34.60
CA SER A 387 -14.03 -22.73 34.51
C SER A 387 -13.24 -23.10 33.25
N ASN A 388 -13.38 -24.33 32.76
CA ASN A 388 -12.71 -24.83 31.55
C ASN A 388 -13.39 -24.39 30.25
N THR A 389 -14.71 -24.15 30.28
CA THR A 389 -15.48 -23.70 29.10
C THR A 389 -15.30 -22.21 28.80
N GLN A 390 -15.01 -21.39 29.81
CA GLN A 390 -14.80 -19.94 29.64
C GLN A 390 -13.61 -19.58 28.72
N PRO A 391 -12.41 -20.20 28.85
CA PRO A 391 -11.30 -19.98 27.91
C PRO A 391 -11.64 -20.37 26.47
N ALA A 392 -12.39 -21.45 26.24
CA ALA A 392 -12.78 -21.89 24.91
C ALA A 392 -13.66 -20.85 24.19
N LEU A 393 -14.59 -20.22 24.90
CA LEU A 393 -15.39 -19.11 24.36
C LEU A 393 -14.52 -17.88 24.04
N THR A 394 -13.57 -17.52 24.91
CA THR A 394 -12.65 -16.41 24.65
C THR A 394 -11.81 -16.67 23.41
N GLN A 395 -11.30 -17.90 23.23
CA GLN A 395 -10.54 -18.29 22.05
C GLN A 395 -11.40 -18.21 20.77
N ALA A 396 -12.64 -18.72 20.81
CA ALA A 396 -13.54 -18.64 19.66
C ALA A 396 -13.86 -17.19 19.25
N ARG A 397 -14.05 -16.28 20.23
CA ARG A 397 -14.22 -14.85 19.98
C ARG A 397 -13.00 -14.23 19.30
N ASN A 398 -11.80 -14.53 19.78
CA ASN A 398 -10.58 -14.01 19.18
C ASN A 398 -10.42 -14.49 17.73
N LEU A 399 -10.71 -15.76 17.44
CA LEU A 399 -10.67 -16.28 16.06
C LEU A 399 -11.68 -15.60 15.13
N TYR A 400 -12.86 -15.25 15.64
CA TYR A 400 -13.86 -14.48 14.88
C TYR A 400 -13.37 -13.06 14.58
N GLU A 401 -12.82 -12.36 15.59
CA GLU A 401 -12.26 -11.01 15.42
C GLU A 401 -11.05 -10.99 14.47
N GLU A 402 -10.12 -11.94 14.61
CA GLU A 402 -8.98 -12.12 13.69
C GLU A 402 -9.46 -12.35 12.25
N GLY A 403 -10.49 -13.20 12.08
CA GLY A 403 -11.11 -13.45 10.79
C GLY A 403 -11.73 -12.18 10.18
N LEU A 404 -12.42 -11.36 10.99
CA LEU A 404 -12.96 -10.08 10.54
C LEU A 404 -11.87 -9.11 10.11
N ILE A 405 -10.76 -9.03 10.83
CA ILE A 405 -9.62 -8.16 10.47
C ILE A 405 -9.03 -8.60 9.13
N GLU A 406 -8.80 -9.89 8.93
CA GLU A 406 -8.28 -10.41 7.66
C GLU A 406 -9.26 -10.17 6.51
N LEU A 407 -10.57 -10.31 6.77
CA LEU A 407 -11.59 -9.99 5.78
C LEU A 407 -11.55 -8.50 5.41
N LYS A 408 -11.53 -7.59 6.38
CA LYS A 408 -11.42 -6.13 6.13
C LYS A 408 -10.19 -5.80 5.30
N ASN A 409 -9.04 -6.40 5.61
CA ASN A 409 -7.81 -6.24 4.84
C ASN A 409 -8.00 -6.68 3.37
N LEU A 410 -8.58 -7.86 3.14
CA LEU A 410 -8.86 -8.35 1.78
C LEU A 410 -9.85 -7.46 1.02
N LEU A 411 -10.81 -6.85 1.72
CA LEU A 411 -11.77 -5.88 1.17
C LEU A 411 -11.17 -4.49 0.93
N GLY A 412 -9.93 -4.24 1.36
CA GLY A 412 -9.31 -2.91 1.30
C GLY A 412 -9.95 -1.88 2.24
N LEU A 413 -10.49 -2.33 3.38
CA LEU A 413 -11.09 -1.49 4.41
C LEU A 413 -10.12 -1.28 5.59
N ASP A 414 -10.34 -0.22 6.36
CA ASP A 414 -9.58 0.01 7.59
C ASP A 414 -9.91 -1.05 8.66
N PRO A 415 -8.92 -1.59 9.40
CA PRO A 415 -9.15 -2.61 10.44
C PRO A 415 -10.19 -2.22 11.50
N GLU A 416 -10.31 -0.93 11.81
CA GLU A 416 -11.24 -0.40 12.82
C GLU A 416 -12.67 -0.19 12.28
N THR A 417 -12.91 -0.45 10.99
CA THR A 417 -14.25 -0.33 10.40
C THR A 417 -15.20 -1.35 11.03
N GLU A 418 -16.34 -0.91 11.56
CA GLU A 418 -17.37 -1.83 12.07
C GLU A 418 -18.08 -2.56 10.91
N VAL A 419 -18.00 -3.90 10.92
CA VAL A 419 -18.59 -4.77 9.90
C VAL A 419 -19.40 -5.86 10.59
N SER A 420 -20.65 -6.04 10.15
CA SER A 420 -21.52 -7.15 10.58
C SER A 420 -21.73 -8.08 9.40
N LEU A 421 -21.52 -9.38 9.60
CA LEU A 421 -21.78 -10.37 8.55
C LEU A 421 -23.27 -10.73 8.53
N ALA A 422 -23.88 -10.56 7.35
CA ALA A 422 -25.26 -10.92 7.10
C ALA A 422 -25.38 -12.32 6.46
N GLY A 423 -26.37 -13.09 6.89
CA GLY A 423 -26.62 -14.45 6.41
C GLY A 423 -25.89 -15.54 7.22
N GLY A 424 -26.07 -16.79 6.78
CA GLY A 424 -25.51 -17.98 7.40
C GLY A 424 -24.89 -18.93 6.37
N LEU A 425 -24.43 -20.09 6.85
CA LEU A 425 -23.80 -21.13 6.03
C LEU A 425 -24.85 -22.02 5.33
N ASP A 426 -25.68 -21.42 4.46
CA ASP A 426 -26.75 -22.12 3.75
C ASP A 426 -26.48 -22.18 2.23
N CYS A 427 -25.34 -22.78 1.86
CA CYS A 427 -24.98 -22.99 0.45
C CYS A 427 -25.58 -24.30 -0.07
N ALA A 428 -26.35 -24.22 -1.15
CA ALA A 428 -26.75 -25.39 -1.91
C ALA A 428 -25.61 -25.76 -2.88
N ALA A 429 -24.73 -26.67 -2.46
CA ALA A 429 -23.88 -27.32 -3.45
C ALA A 429 -24.77 -28.21 -4.33
N GLN A 430 -24.71 -27.99 -5.64
CA GLN A 430 -25.27 -28.91 -6.63
C GLN A 430 -24.08 -29.53 -7.35
N VAL A 431 -23.43 -30.51 -6.72
CA VAL A 431 -22.32 -31.20 -7.39
C VAL A 431 -22.88 -32.11 -8.48
N PRO A 432 -22.50 -31.92 -9.76
CA PRO A 432 -23.00 -32.78 -10.84
C PRO A 432 -22.61 -34.24 -10.62
N SER A 433 -23.43 -35.17 -11.09
CA SER A 433 -23.18 -36.61 -10.91
C SER A 433 -21.93 -37.12 -11.64
N ASP A 434 -21.48 -36.44 -12.70
CA ASP A 434 -20.29 -36.77 -13.48
C ASP A 434 -19.35 -35.55 -13.63
N ALA A 435 -18.05 -35.80 -13.50
CA ALA A 435 -16.98 -34.83 -13.66
C ALA A 435 -16.53 -34.63 -15.12
N SER A 436 -16.80 -35.59 -16.01
CA SER A 436 -16.34 -35.55 -17.41
C SER A 436 -16.74 -34.28 -18.18
N PRO A 437 -17.99 -33.78 -18.14
CA PRO A 437 -18.37 -32.56 -18.87
C PRO A 437 -17.75 -31.29 -18.27
N LEU A 438 -17.31 -31.34 -17.01
CA LEU A 438 -16.75 -30.19 -16.30
C LEU A 438 -15.38 -29.78 -16.85
N TYR A 439 -14.60 -30.72 -17.37
CA TYR A 439 -13.28 -30.42 -17.94
C TYR A 439 -13.37 -29.53 -19.18
N ALA A 440 -14.27 -29.86 -20.12
CA ALA A 440 -14.46 -29.09 -21.33
C ALA A 440 -14.97 -27.67 -21.02
N LYS A 441 -15.88 -27.57 -20.03
CA LYS A 441 -16.36 -26.28 -19.53
C LYS A 441 -15.23 -25.44 -18.93
N ALA A 442 -14.40 -26.04 -18.07
CA ALA A 442 -13.28 -25.37 -17.42
C ALA A 442 -12.26 -24.84 -18.44
N LEU A 443 -11.87 -25.64 -19.45
CA LEU A 443 -10.94 -25.19 -20.49
C LEU A 443 -11.49 -24.03 -21.34
N ALA A 444 -12.80 -24.00 -21.60
CA ALA A 444 -13.43 -22.94 -22.39
C ALA A 444 -13.57 -21.61 -21.60
N ALA A 445 -13.78 -21.70 -20.29
CA ALA A 445 -14.07 -20.55 -19.45
C ALA A 445 -12.82 -19.94 -18.80
N ARG A 446 -11.87 -20.76 -18.34
CA ARG A 446 -10.74 -20.32 -17.49
C ARG A 446 -9.83 -19.27 -18.16
N PRO A 447 -9.68 -18.08 -17.54
CA PRO A 447 -8.83 -17.02 -18.08
C PRO A 447 -7.34 -17.38 -18.12
N GLU A 448 -6.80 -18.14 -17.15
CA GLU A 448 -5.38 -18.52 -17.20
C GLU A 448 -5.04 -19.41 -18.41
N TYR A 449 -5.96 -20.26 -18.85
CA TYR A 449 -5.77 -21.08 -20.04
C TYR A 449 -5.71 -20.21 -21.31
N LYS A 450 -6.64 -19.25 -21.43
CA LYS A 450 -6.64 -18.27 -22.52
C LYS A 450 -5.37 -17.43 -22.52
N ASN A 451 -4.90 -17.02 -21.34
CA ASN A 451 -3.66 -16.27 -21.20
C ASN A 451 -2.44 -17.05 -21.69
N LEU A 452 -2.28 -18.31 -21.27
CA LEU A 452 -1.15 -19.13 -21.74
C LEU A 452 -1.24 -19.44 -23.24
N LYS A 453 -2.45 -19.55 -23.79
CA LYS A 453 -2.65 -19.68 -25.24
C LYS A 453 -2.18 -18.42 -25.98
N GLN A 454 -2.49 -17.23 -25.48
CA GLN A 454 -1.98 -15.97 -26.02
C GLN A 454 -0.45 -15.87 -25.89
N GLN A 455 0.15 -16.37 -24.80
CA GLN A 455 1.61 -16.44 -24.65
C GLN A 455 2.27 -17.37 -25.68
N LEU A 456 1.63 -18.51 -26.00
CA LEU A 456 2.09 -19.38 -27.09
C LEU A 456 2.02 -18.67 -28.45
N ASP A 457 0.93 -17.94 -28.72
CA ASP A 457 0.79 -17.16 -29.94
C ASP A 457 1.85 -16.05 -30.03
N LEU A 458 2.17 -15.38 -28.91
CA LEU A 458 3.26 -14.39 -28.81
C LEU A 458 4.62 -15.03 -29.14
N ALA A 459 4.93 -16.19 -28.57
CA ALA A 459 6.18 -16.89 -28.85
C ALA A 459 6.29 -17.27 -30.35
N GLY A 460 5.18 -17.70 -30.97
CA GLY A 460 5.13 -17.94 -32.42
C GLY A 460 5.35 -16.68 -33.27
N ARG A 461 4.84 -15.52 -32.83
CA ARG A 461 5.12 -14.22 -33.49
C ARG A 461 6.58 -13.81 -33.32
N MET A 462 7.19 -14.09 -32.18
CA MET A 462 8.61 -13.82 -31.93
C MET A 462 9.51 -14.63 -32.87
N VAL A 463 9.20 -15.91 -33.11
CA VAL A 463 9.88 -16.72 -34.14
C VAL A 463 9.81 -16.05 -35.52
N SER A 464 8.65 -15.50 -35.88
CA SER A 464 8.46 -14.81 -37.15
C SER A 464 9.30 -13.51 -37.24
N ILE A 465 9.45 -12.78 -36.13
CA ILE A 465 10.30 -11.57 -36.04
C ILE A 465 11.78 -11.92 -36.20
N GLU A 466 12.25 -12.96 -35.52
CA GLU A 466 13.64 -13.41 -35.63
C GLU A 466 13.94 -13.96 -37.03
N ARG A 467 12.99 -14.67 -37.67
CA ARG A 467 13.13 -15.11 -39.07
C ARG A 467 13.23 -13.92 -40.03
N ALA A 468 12.45 -12.87 -39.79
CA ALA A 468 12.50 -11.64 -40.60
C ALA A 468 13.85 -10.90 -40.49
N ALA A 469 14.73 -11.24 -39.52
CA ALA A 469 16.08 -10.69 -39.46
C ALA A 469 17.02 -11.21 -40.56
N HIS A 470 16.59 -12.21 -41.34
CA HIS A 470 17.26 -12.63 -42.58
C HIS A 470 16.86 -11.80 -43.81
N LEU A 471 15.82 -10.99 -43.70
CA LEU A 471 15.31 -10.19 -44.82
C LEU A 471 15.93 -8.80 -44.83
N PRO A 472 15.97 -8.13 -46.00
CA PRO A 472 16.42 -6.74 -46.08
C PRO A 472 15.59 -5.78 -45.21
N TYR A 473 16.14 -4.61 -44.96
CA TYR A 473 15.48 -3.49 -44.28
C TYR A 473 15.57 -2.25 -45.18
N LEU A 474 14.44 -1.63 -45.45
CA LEU A 474 14.32 -0.40 -46.23
C LEU A 474 13.80 0.73 -45.33
N GLY A 475 14.62 1.75 -45.14
CA GLY A 475 14.27 2.98 -44.44
C GLY A 475 14.30 4.18 -45.38
N ALA A 476 13.53 5.20 -45.05
CA ALA A 476 13.65 6.54 -45.59
C ALA A 476 14.20 7.46 -44.50
N TYR A 477 15.08 8.38 -44.86
CA TYR A 477 15.62 9.38 -43.94
C TYR A 477 15.65 10.76 -44.59
N ALA A 478 15.52 11.79 -43.77
CA ALA A 478 15.81 13.16 -44.13
C ALA A 478 16.52 13.83 -42.95
N SER A 479 17.56 14.60 -43.20
CA SER A 479 18.32 15.29 -42.17
C SER A 479 18.65 16.70 -42.61
N ARG A 480 18.41 17.67 -41.72
CA ARG A 480 18.88 19.04 -41.86
C ARG A 480 19.92 19.32 -40.80
N GLN A 481 21.15 19.53 -41.23
CA GLN A 481 22.31 19.68 -40.38
C GLN A 481 22.79 21.12 -40.38
N TYR A 482 23.17 21.60 -39.21
CA TYR A 482 23.88 22.83 -38.97
C TYR A 482 25.29 22.49 -38.51
N TYR A 483 26.28 23.13 -39.12
CA TYR A 483 27.67 23.03 -38.71
C TYR A 483 28.23 24.44 -38.56
N GLY A 484 28.74 24.77 -37.37
CA GLY A 484 29.40 26.02 -37.08
C GLY A 484 30.77 25.76 -36.46
N ALA A 485 31.84 26.31 -37.03
CA ALA A 485 33.20 26.10 -36.53
C ALA A 485 33.91 27.44 -36.37
N THR A 486 34.34 27.79 -35.15
CA THR A 486 34.95 29.10 -34.87
C THR A 486 35.97 29.04 -33.73
N ASN A 487 36.89 30.01 -33.70
CA ASN A 487 37.75 30.26 -32.53
C ASN A 487 37.10 31.22 -31.53
N ASP A 488 36.00 31.89 -31.92
CA ASP A 488 35.27 32.81 -31.08
C ASP A 488 34.23 32.08 -30.21
N ALA A 489 33.58 32.83 -29.30
CA ALA A 489 32.56 32.28 -28.42
C ALA A 489 31.31 31.77 -29.16
N PHE A 490 31.02 32.27 -30.37
CA PHE A 490 29.91 31.81 -31.22
C PHE A 490 30.26 31.97 -32.70
N PRO A 491 29.80 31.06 -33.59
CA PRO A 491 30.09 31.15 -35.02
C PRO A 491 29.47 32.40 -35.64
N SER A 492 30.17 33.10 -36.52
CA SER A 492 29.62 34.20 -37.35
C SER A 492 28.85 33.66 -38.57
N SER A 493 28.29 34.51 -39.46
CA SER A 493 27.55 34.04 -40.65
C SER A 493 28.40 33.14 -41.55
N ASP A 494 29.69 33.46 -41.65
CA ASP A 494 30.62 32.84 -42.59
C ASP A 494 31.19 31.54 -42.01
N ASP A 495 31.11 31.37 -40.69
CA ASP A 495 31.53 30.18 -39.95
C ASP A 495 30.45 29.08 -39.93
N ARG A 496 29.29 29.32 -40.56
CA ARG A 496 28.09 28.47 -40.48
C ARG A 496 27.74 27.87 -41.82
N THR A 497 27.51 26.56 -41.83
CA THR A 497 27.04 25.81 -43.00
C THR A 497 25.77 25.04 -42.63
N TRP A 498 24.83 25.01 -43.56
CA TRP A 498 23.65 24.15 -43.48
C TRP A 498 23.70 23.10 -44.58
N SER A 499 23.46 21.85 -44.22
CA SER A 499 23.29 20.75 -45.17
C SER A 499 21.88 20.18 -45.02
N THR A 500 21.25 19.80 -46.12
CA THR A 500 19.98 19.07 -46.11
C THR A 500 20.11 17.88 -47.03
N VAL A 501 19.83 16.70 -46.50
CA VAL A 501 19.89 15.43 -47.23
C VAL A 501 18.59 14.67 -47.03
N ALA A 502 18.12 14.00 -48.06
CA ALA A 502 17.05 13.03 -47.96
C ALA A 502 17.37 11.84 -48.86
N GLY A 503 16.99 10.64 -48.44
CA GLY A 503 17.31 9.43 -49.18
C GLY A 503 16.59 8.19 -48.68
N LEU A 504 16.76 7.13 -49.45
CA LEU A 504 16.36 5.77 -49.06
C LEU A 504 17.61 4.98 -48.72
N GLN A 505 17.52 4.14 -47.69
CA GLN A 505 18.60 3.25 -47.26
C GLN A 505 18.08 1.82 -47.26
N LEU A 506 18.68 0.97 -48.11
CA LEU A 506 18.45 -0.46 -48.12
C LEU A 506 19.64 -1.16 -47.45
N SER A 507 19.36 -1.90 -46.37
CA SER A 507 20.33 -2.73 -45.67
C SER A 507 20.00 -4.20 -45.88
N VAL A 508 20.94 -4.97 -46.44
CA VAL A 508 20.79 -6.42 -46.69
C VAL A 508 21.81 -7.18 -45.84
N PRO A 509 21.38 -7.95 -44.82
CA PRO A 509 22.31 -8.73 -44.01
C PRO A 509 22.81 -9.94 -44.81
N LEU A 510 24.06 -9.89 -45.31
CA LEU A 510 24.64 -10.98 -46.10
C LEU A 510 25.16 -12.13 -45.24
N PHE A 511 25.91 -11.80 -44.17
CA PHE A 511 26.48 -12.79 -43.26
C PHE A 511 26.62 -12.22 -41.85
N ALA A 512 26.05 -12.90 -40.86
CA ALA A 512 26.09 -12.50 -39.46
C ALA A 512 26.74 -13.57 -38.56
N GLY A 513 27.66 -14.37 -39.10
CA GLY A 513 28.36 -15.41 -38.33
C GLY A 513 27.46 -16.48 -37.72
N GLY A 514 26.29 -16.75 -38.32
CA GLY A 514 25.28 -17.67 -37.78
C GLY A 514 24.44 -17.12 -36.62
N ALA A 515 24.66 -15.88 -36.17
CA ALA A 515 23.93 -15.28 -35.05
C ALA A 515 22.42 -15.22 -35.29
N THR A 516 21.97 -14.82 -36.48
CA THR A 516 20.54 -14.75 -36.83
C THR A 516 19.87 -16.11 -36.76
N SER A 517 20.46 -17.15 -37.34
CA SER A 517 19.91 -18.50 -37.28
C SER A 517 19.87 -19.06 -35.85
N SER A 518 20.85 -18.73 -35.02
CA SER A 518 20.83 -19.09 -33.59
C SER A 518 19.71 -18.39 -32.83
N LYS A 519 19.43 -17.09 -33.11
CA LYS A 519 18.28 -16.39 -32.51
C LYS A 519 16.94 -16.99 -32.93
N VAL A 520 16.80 -17.40 -34.20
CA VAL A 520 15.60 -18.13 -34.67
C VAL A 520 15.41 -19.42 -33.87
N ARG A 521 16.45 -20.25 -33.74
CA ARG A 521 16.38 -21.49 -32.96
C ARG A 521 16.06 -21.23 -31.48
N GLN A 522 16.60 -20.17 -30.88
CA GLN A 522 16.27 -19.78 -29.51
C GLN A 522 14.77 -19.43 -29.37
N ALA A 523 14.23 -18.65 -30.31
CA ALA A 523 12.80 -18.31 -30.31
C ALA A 523 11.91 -19.55 -30.52
N GLU A 524 12.33 -20.50 -31.36
CA GLU A 524 11.62 -21.78 -31.57
C GLU A 524 11.57 -22.61 -30.28
N LEU A 525 12.71 -22.73 -29.58
CA LEU A 525 12.77 -23.40 -28.28
C LEU A 525 11.91 -22.69 -27.22
N GLN A 526 11.84 -21.36 -27.24
CA GLN A 526 10.93 -20.60 -26.37
C GLN A 526 9.46 -20.87 -26.69
N ALA A 527 9.10 -21.02 -27.96
CA ALA A 527 7.75 -21.43 -28.36
C ALA A 527 7.43 -22.87 -27.93
N ASP A 528 8.42 -23.77 -27.96
CA ASP A 528 8.25 -25.14 -27.45
C ASP A 528 8.05 -25.16 -25.93
N ILE A 529 8.79 -24.33 -25.17
CA ILE A 529 8.56 -24.14 -23.72
C ILE A 529 7.13 -23.64 -23.48
N ALA A 530 6.68 -22.60 -24.21
CA ALA A 530 5.32 -22.09 -24.07
C ALA A 530 4.25 -23.16 -24.38
N ARG A 531 4.48 -24.02 -25.38
CA ARG A 531 3.59 -25.14 -25.70
C ARG A 531 3.54 -26.18 -24.59
N ASN A 532 4.70 -26.52 -24.03
CA ASN A 532 4.79 -27.48 -22.92
C ASN A 532 4.09 -26.94 -21.66
N ASN A 533 4.25 -25.64 -21.36
CA ASN A 533 3.57 -24.98 -20.24
C ASN A 533 2.04 -24.99 -20.42
N LEU A 534 1.54 -24.77 -21.64
CA LEU A 534 0.11 -24.86 -21.94
C LEU A 534 -0.42 -26.28 -21.70
N ALA A 535 0.28 -27.30 -22.20
CA ALA A 535 -0.09 -28.70 -22.00
C ALA A 535 -0.01 -29.13 -20.52
N GLU A 536 0.93 -28.58 -19.75
CA GLU A 536 1.01 -28.77 -18.30
C GLU A 536 -0.19 -28.14 -17.60
N LEU A 537 -0.56 -26.91 -17.96
CA LEU A 537 -1.74 -26.25 -17.40
C LEU A 537 -3.02 -27.03 -17.72
N GLU A 538 -3.19 -27.56 -18.93
CA GLU A 538 -4.34 -28.42 -19.27
C GLU A 538 -4.45 -29.63 -18.36
N ARG A 539 -3.33 -30.32 -18.10
CA ARG A 539 -3.29 -31.45 -17.14
C ARG A 539 -3.62 -30.98 -15.72
N LYS A 540 -3.09 -29.83 -15.30
CA LYS A 540 -3.33 -29.25 -13.97
C LYS A 540 -4.80 -28.88 -13.78
N ILE A 541 -5.43 -28.22 -14.76
CA ILE A 541 -6.87 -27.90 -14.76
C ILE A 541 -7.69 -29.18 -14.61
N LYS A 542 -7.36 -30.24 -15.35
CA LYS A 542 -8.07 -31.53 -15.24
C LYS A 542 -7.98 -32.12 -13.82
N ILE A 543 -6.80 -32.05 -13.20
CA ILE A 543 -6.59 -32.51 -11.81
C ILE A 543 -7.37 -31.63 -10.82
N GLU A 544 -7.32 -30.30 -10.97
CA GLU A 544 -8.02 -29.35 -10.11
C GLU A 544 -9.54 -29.56 -10.15
N VAL A 545 -10.12 -29.67 -11.35
CA VAL A 545 -11.56 -29.94 -11.53
C VAL A 545 -11.93 -31.28 -10.89
N LYS A 546 -11.12 -32.33 -11.06
CA LYS A 546 -11.41 -33.64 -10.44
C LYS A 546 -11.34 -33.57 -8.91
N LYS A 547 -10.37 -32.84 -8.36
CA LYS A 547 -10.23 -32.64 -6.91
C LYS A 547 -11.39 -31.83 -6.34
N ALA A 548 -11.77 -30.72 -6.99
CA ALA A 548 -12.90 -29.90 -6.57
C ALA A 548 -14.22 -30.68 -6.61
N TRP A 549 -14.43 -31.49 -7.65
CA TRP A 549 -15.60 -32.38 -7.74
C TRP A 549 -15.62 -33.43 -6.61
N LEU A 550 -14.50 -34.10 -6.34
CA LEU A 550 -14.40 -35.08 -5.24
C LEU A 550 -14.63 -34.40 -3.88
N GLY A 551 -14.03 -33.24 -3.64
CA GLY A 551 -14.19 -32.48 -2.41
C GLY A 551 -15.62 -32.01 -2.18
N GLY A 552 -16.31 -31.57 -3.24
CA GLY A 552 -17.74 -31.23 -3.19
C GLY A 552 -18.61 -32.41 -2.78
N ARG A 553 -18.39 -33.59 -3.39
CA ARG A 553 -19.13 -34.82 -3.03
C ARG A 553 -18.88 -35.24 -1.58
N GLU A 554 -17.62 -35.22 -1.16
CA GLU A 554 -17.26 -35.54 0.22
C GLU A 554 -17.90 -34.57 1.23
N ALA A 555 -17.94 -33.27 0.90
CA ALA A 555 -18.58 -32.26 1.73
C ALA A 555 -20.10 -32.47 1.86
N GLU A 556 -20.79 -32.80 0.76
CA GLU A 556 -22.23 -33.13 0.76
C GLU A 556 -22.53 -34.37 1.62
N GLU A 557 -21.78 -35.46 1.46
CA GLU A 557 -21.94 -36.69 2.24
C GLU A 557 -21.66 -36.46 3.74
N ARG A 558 -20.62 -35.66 4.05
CA ARG A 558 -20.30 -35.26 5.42
C ARG A 558 -21.43 -34.44 6.03
N LEU A 559 -21.95 -33.43 5.34
CA LEU A 559 -23.06 -32.62 5.84
C LEU A 559 -24.30 -33.47 6.13
N ALA A 560 -24.65 -34.40 5.24
CA ALA A 560 -25.77 -35.31 5.46
C ALA A 560 -25.58 -36.17 6.73
N SER A 561 -24.39 -36.74 6.92
CA SER A 561 -24.07 -37.54 8.12
C SER A 561 -24.09 -36.72 9.41
N GLN A 562 -23.51 -35.52 9.41
CA GLN A 562 -23.42 -34.67 10.60
C GLN A 562 -24.76 -34.04 10.97
N THR A 563 -25.65 -33.81 9.98
CA THR A 563 -27.03 -33.37 10.23
C THR A 563 -27.77 -34.39 11.11
N THR A 564 -27.65 -35.67 10.77
CA THR A 564 -28.27 -36.74 11.58
C THR A 564 -27.58 -36.85 12.95
N ALA A 565 -26.25 -36.76 12.99
CA ALA A 565 -25.48 -36.89 14.24
C ALA A 565 -25.85 -35.80 15.27
N VAL A 566 -25.96 -34.53 14.86
CA VAL A 566 -26.30 -33.43 15.77
C VAL A 566 -27.74 -33.52 16.28
N GLU A 567 -28.68 -33.97 15.44
CA GLU A 567 -30.07 -34.22 15.87
C GLU A 567 -30.15 -35.33 16.94
N GLN A 568 -29.40 -36.42 16.76
CA GLN A 568 -29.37 -37.52 17.71
C GLN A 568 -28.67 -37.13 19.01
N ALA A 569 -27.55 -36.40 18.93
CA ALA A 569 -26.84 -35.90 20.12
C ALA A 569 -27.72 -34.95 20.95
N ARG A 570 -28.52 -34.10 20.29
CA ARG A 570 -29.46 -33.19 20.99
C ARG A 570 -30.57 -33.97 21.71
N LYS A 571 -31.14 -35.00 21.07
CA LYS A 571 -32.12 -35.90 21.70
C LYS A 571 -31.52 -36.67 22.87
N ALA A 572 -30.28 -37.17 22.72
CA ALA A 572 -29.57 -37.87 23.76
C ALA A 572 -29.31 -36.98 24.98
N LEU A 573 -28.83 -35.75 24.80
CA LEU A 573 -28.66 -34.79 25.90
C LEU A 573 -29.98 -34.52 26.63
N SER A 574 -31.05 -34.23 25.88
CA SER A 574 -32.37 -33.97 26.48
C SER A 574 -32.88 -35.15 27.32
N ALA A 575 -32.72 -36.38 26.82
CA ALA A 575 -33.08 -37.58 27.57
C ALA A 575 -32.21 -37.77 28.82
N THR A 576 -30.89 -37.53 28.72
CA THR A 576 -29.97 -37.61 29.85
C THR A 576 -30.25 -36.56 30.92
N GLU A 577 -30.58 -35.32 30.53
CA GLU A 577 -30.98 -34.26 31.47
C GLU A 577 -32.24 -34.64 32.25
N VAL A 578 -33.23 -35.24 31.59
CA VAL A 578 -34.45 -35.74 32.26
C VAL A 578 -34.10 -36.87 33.22
N ARG A 579 -33.24 -37.82 32.82
CA ARG A 579 -32.80 -38.90 33.71
C ARG A 579 -32.02 -38.39 34.91
N PHE A 580 -31.12 -37.41 34.70
CA PHE A 580 -30.32 -36.80 35.75
C PHE A 580 -31.19 -36.06 36.77
N LYS A 581 -32.18 -35.29 36.32
CA LYS A 581 -33.17 -34.63 37.19
C LYS A 581 -33.93 -35.63 38.09
N ASN A 582 -34.16 -36.84 37.61
CA ASN A 582 -34.84 -37.91 38.32
C ASN A 582 -33.90 -38.85 39.11
N GLY A 583 -32.60 -38.54 39.18
CA GLY A 583 -31.60 -39.39 39.87
C GLY A 583 -31.28 -40.71 39.17
N LEU A 584 -31.67 -40.86 37.88
CA LEU A 584 -31.48 -42.07 37.06
C LEU A 584 -30.27 -42.01 36.13
N ALA A 585 -29.50 -40.92 36.18
CA ALA A 585 -28.24 -40.73 35.46
C ALA A 585 -27.23 -40.01 36.37
N SER A 586 -25.95 -40.26 36.14
CA SER A 586 -24.85 -39.65 36.87
C SER A 586 -24.44 -38.30 36.26
N GLN A 587 -23.65 -37.51 37.00
CA GLN A 587 -23.04 -36.29 36.47
C GLN A 587 -22.10 -36.59 35.29
N LEU A 588 -21.45 -37.77 35.29
CA LEU A 588 -20.59 -38.20 34.18
C LEU A 588 -21.42 -38.39 32.90
N ASP A 589 -22.57 -39.06 32.99
CA ASP A 589 -23.47 -39.25 31.84
C ASP A 589 -23.92 -37.90 31.23
N LEU A 590 -24.20 -36.91 32.10
CA LEU A 590 -24.61 -35.57 31.68
C LEU A 590 -23.46 -34.82 30.97
N ASN A 591 -22.25 -34.90 31.52
CA ASN A 591 -21.07 -34.28 30.91
C ASN A 591 -20.71 -34.96 29.58
N ASP A 592 -20.77 -36.29 29.51
CA ASP A 592 -20.51 -37.05 28.28
C ASP A 592 -21.52 -36.71 27.18
N ALA A 593 -22.81 -36.59 27.52
CA ALA A 593 -23.85 -36.19 26.57
C ALA A 593 -23.66 -34.74 26.09
N THR A 594 -23.23 -33.84 26.96
CA THR A 594 -22.93 -32.43 26.63
C THR A 594 -21.73 -32.32 25.69
N LEU A 595 -20.66 -33.05 26.00
CA LEU A 595 -19.46 -33.14 25.15
C LEU A 595 -19.79 -33.72 23.77
N ALA A 596 -20.62 -34.77 23.72
CA ALA A 596 -21.08 -35.36 22.47
C ALA A 596 -21.90 -34.38 21.61
N LEU A 597 -22.76 -33.56 22.24
CA LEU A 597 -23.52 -32.51 21.54
C LEU A 597 -22.59 -31.42 21.00
N ASN A 598 -21.71 -30.85 21.84
CA ASN A 598 -20.78 -29.80 21.42
C ASN A 598 -19.90 -30.28 20.24
N ARG A 599 -19.36 -31.50 20.33
CA ARG A 599 -18.59 -32.11 19.23
C ARG A 599 -19.43 -32.26 17.96
N SER A 600 -20.68 -32.72 18.08
CA SER A 600 -21.56 -32.91 16.92
C SER A 600 -21.97 -31.58 16.27
N GLN A 601 -22.24 -30.54 17.08
CA GLN A 601 -22.51 -29.18 16.59
C GLN A 601 -21.29 -28.61 15.86
N THR A 602 -20.10 -28.75 16.45
CA THR A 602 -18.84 -28.32 15.84
C THR A 602 -18.63 -28.99 14.47
N LEU A 603 -18.78 -30.32 14.39
CA LEU A 603 -18.62 -31.07 13.14
C LEU A 603 -19.69 -30.71 12.10
N TYR A 604 -20.93 -30.46 12.53
CA TYR A 604 -22.02 -30.04 11.66
C TYR A 604 -21.76 -28.66 11.06
N THR A 605 -21.37 -27.68 11.87
CA THR A 605 -21.05 -26.33 11.38
C THR A 605 -19.82 -26.34 10.48
N GLN A 606 -18.80 -27.14 10.79
CA GLN A 606 -17.66 -27.36 9.89
C GLN A 606 -18.12 -27.96 8.55
N ALA A 607 -19.01 -28.96 8.56
CA ALA A 607 -19.52 -29.55 7.33
C ALA A 607 -20.33 -28.56 6.49
N LYS A 608 -21.12 -27.67 7.12
CA LYS A 608 -21.80 -26.56 6.40
C LYS A 608 -20.79 -25.63 5.71
N HIS A 609 -19.74 -25.23 6.44
CA HIS A 609 -18.65 -24.43 5.88
C HIS A 609 -17.97 -25.14 4.70
N ASP A 610 -17.67 -26.43 4.84
CA ASP A 610 -16.97 -27.20 3.82
C ASP A 610 -17.77 -27.29 2.52
N VAL A 611 -19.11 -27.39 2.60
CA VAL A 611 -20.00 -27.34 1.42
C VAL A 611 -19.93 -25.98 0.73
N CYS A 612 -20.03 -24.88 1.49
CA CYS A 612 -19.89 -23.52 0.94
C CYS A 612 -18.52 -23.27 0.28
N SER A 613 -17.45 -23.72 0.94
CA SER A 613 -16.08 -23.58 0.43
C SER A 613 -15.85 -24.44 -0.82
N ALA A 614 -16.39 -25.66 -0.85
CA ALA A 614 -16.31 -26.56 -2.01
C ALA A 614 -17.10 -26.04 -3.22
N ASP A 615 -18.28 -25.42 -3.01
CA ASP A 615 -19.02 -24.76 -4.08
C ASP A 615 -18.23 -23.59 -4.69
N ALA A 616 -17.64 -22.74 -3.84
CA ALA A 616 -16.79 -21.64 -4.28
C ALA A 616 -15.54 -22.15 -5.05
N GLU A 617 -14.90 -23.22 -4.55
CA GLU A 617 -13.78 -23.88 -5.23
C GLU A 617 -14.20 -24.44 -6.59
N LEU A 618 -15.32 -25.17 -6.66
CA LEU A 618 -15.80 -25.78 -7.89
C LEU A 618 -16.11 -24.73 -8.94
N LYS A 619 -16.86 -23.67 -8.61
CA LYS A 619 -17.16 -22.55 -9.52
C LYS A 619 -15.89 -21.90 -10.06
N TRP A 620 -14.94 -21.61 -9.18
CA TRP A 620 -13.63 -21.09 -9.60
C TRP A 620 -12.89 -22.07 -10.52
N THR A 621 -12.92 -23.39 -10.24
CA THR A 621 -12.32 -24.38 -11.16
C THR A 621 -12.99 -24.45 -12.52
N LEU A 622 -14.27 -24.11 -12.60
CA LEU A 622 -15.02 -24.00 -13.85
C LEU A 622 -14.82 -22.64 -14.54
N GLY A 623 -14.09 -21.70 -13.94
CA GLY A 623 -13.85 -20.36 -14.48
C GLY A 623 -14.97 -19.36 -14.25
N GLU A 624 -15.90 -19.66 -13.33
CA GLU A 624 -17.08 -18.85 -12.99
C GLU A 624 -16.83 -17.83 -11.87
#